data_AF-A0A1Q5FYW9-F1
#
_entry.id   AF-A0A1Q5FYW9-F1
#
_cell.length_a   1.000
_cell.length_b   1.000
_cell.length_c   1.000
_cell.angle_alpha   90.00
_cell.angle_beta   90.00
_cell.angle_gamma   90.00
#
_symmetry.space_group_name_H-M   'P 1'
#
loop_
_entity.id
_entity.type
_entity.pdbx_description
1 polymer ?
#
loop_
_entity_poly.entity_id
_entity_poly.type
_entity_poly.pdbx_seq_one_letter_code
_entity_poly.pdbx_strand_id
1 'polypeptide(L)' 'MSRETDDPYDGGTYCDSPEPSTTAPPAGTAEGPPYAECVLCREPTEYPESTKGATLCPVCAWQEAGRTACSG' A
#
# COMPACT_ATOMS: atom_id res chain seq x y z
N MET A 1 -11.46 3.50 -47.00
CA MET A 1 -12.40 2.96 -45.99
C MET A 1 -11.74 3.09 -44.62
N SER A 2 -11.52 4.32 -44.19
CA SER A 2 -11.11 4.64 -42.83
C SER A 2 -12.34 4.45 -41.95
N ARG A 3 -12.28 3.57 -40.94
CA ARG A 3 -13.25 3.61 -39.84
C ARG A 3 -12.62 4.39 -38.71
N GLU A 4 -13.03 5.64 -38.69
CA GLU A 4 -12.86 6.59 -37.60
C GLU A 4 -13.40 6.02 -36.29
N THR A 5 -12.58 6.17 -35.27
CA THR A 5 -12.90 6.44 -33.86
C THR A 5 -14.37 6.78 -33.58
N ASP A 6 -15.10 5.80 -33.05
CA ASP A 6 -16.26 6.03 -32.18
C ASP A 6 -16.42 4.78 -31.30
N ASP A 7 -15.69 4.74 -30.18
CA ASP A 7 -15.96 3.80 -29.10
C ASP A 7 -16.68 4.61 -28.00
N PRO A 8 -18.00 4.44 -27.82
CA PRO A 8 -18.79 5.20 -26.86
C PRO A 8 -18.63 4.70 -25.41
N TYR A 9 -17.47 4.12 -25.04
CA TYR A 9 -17.14 3.86 -23.65
C TYR A 9 -16.57 5.14 -23.00
N ASP A 10 -17.51 6.04 -22.72
CA ASP A 10 -17.34 7.25 -21.94
C ASP A 10 -16.74 6.94 -20.56
N GLY A 11 -15.46 7.29 -20.42
CA GLY A 11 -14.98 8.03 -19.24
C GLY A 11 -14.73 7.27 -17.93
N GLY A 12 -14.75 5.94 -17.92
CA GLY A 12 -14.37 5.17 -16.74
C GLY A 12 -13.43 4.03 -17.11
N THR A 13 -12.12 4.32 -17.19
CA THR A 13 -11.10 3.27 -17.24
C THR A 13 -11.30 2.36 -16.04
N TYR A 14 -11.74 1.13 -16.26
CA TYR A 14 -11.97 0.18 -15.18
C TYR A 14 -10.66 -0.01 -14.39
N CYS A 15 -10.72 0.33 -13.09
CA CYS A 15 -9.58 0.61 -12.19
C CYS A 15 -8.86 1.97 -12.38
N ASP A 16 -9.60 3.04 -12.67
CA ASP A 16 -9.13 4.41 -12.36
C ASP A 16 -9.04 4.54 -10.83
N SER A 17 -7.92 4.08 -10.29
CA SER A 17 -7.52 4.46 -8.95
C SER A 17 -7.07 5.90 -9.10
N PRO A 18 -7.73 6.88 -8.44
CA PRO A 18 -7.22 8.24 -8.44
C PRO A 18 -5.75 8.15 -8.05
N GLU A 19 -4.91 8.88 -8.80
CA GLU A 19 -3.50 9.09 -8.50
C GLU A 19 -3.30 9.02 -6.99
N PRO A 20 -2.44 8.11 -6.47
CA PRO A 20 -2.38 7.82 -5.05
C PRO A 20 -2.24 9.17 -4.38
N SER A 21 -3.35 9.63 -3.78
CA SER A 21 -3.33 10.85 -3.03
C SER A 21 -2.20 10.58 -2.07
N THR A 22 -1.17 11.39 -2.16
CA THR A 22 -0.17 11.49 -1.11
C THR A 22 -0.94 12.06 0.07
N THR A 23 -1.82 11.24 0.67
CA THR A 23 -2.04 11.19 2.08
C THR A 23 -0.67 10.83 2.60
N ALA A 24 0.17 11.86 2.72
CA ALA A 24 1.20 11.84 3.72
C ALA A 24 0.52 11.23 4.95
N PRO A 25 1.09 10.15 5.52
CA PRO A 25 0.52 9.59 6.75
C PRO A 25 0.29 10.79 7.68
N PRO A 26 -0.85 10.87 8.39
CA PRO A 26 -1.05 11.97 9.32
C PRO A 26 0.23 12.05 10.13
N ALA A 27 0.95 13.17 10.00
CA ALA A 27 2.11 13.47 10.80
C ALA A 27 1.61 13.79 12.22
N GLY A 28 0.84 12.86 12.80
CA GLY A 28 0.79 12.69 14.21
C GLY A 28 2.18 12.21 14.55
N THR A 29 2.97 13.09 15.14
CA THR A 29 3.93 12.74 16.16
C THR A 29 3.25 11.71 17.02
N ALA A 30 3.48 10.44 16.72
CA ALA A 30 2.78 9.38 17.39
C ALA A 30 3.39 9.37 18.79
N GLU A 31 2.62 9.90 19.73
CA GLU A 31 3.01 10.22 21.10
C GLU A 31 3.18 8.94 21.95
N GLY A 32 3.61 7.86 21.31
CA GLY A 32 3.90 6.55 21.86
C GLY A 32 5.37 6.18 21.71
N PRO A 33 5.79 5.00 22.23
CA PRO A 33 7.13 4.47 22.05
C PRO A 33 7.52 4.46 20.56
N PRO A 34 8.82 4.54 20.22
CA PRO A 34 9.26 4.45 18.82
C PRO A 34 8.62 3.24 18.15
N TYR A 35 7.92 3.47 17.04
CA TYR A 35 7.40 2.38 16.22
C TYR A 35 8.58 1.63 15.61
N ALA A 36 8.47 0.31 15.52
CA ALA A 36 9.49 -0.48 14.83
C ALA A 36 9.54 -0.07 13.36
N GLU A 37 10.73 -0.06 12.75
CA GLU A 37 10.89 0.17 11.31
C GLU A 37 10.67 -1.13 10.52
N CYS A 38 9.95 -1.04 9.40
CA CYS A 38 9.79 -2.16 8.48
C CYS A 38 11.13 -2.56 7.85
N VAL A 39 11.48 -3.85 7.87
CA VAL A 39 12.78 -4.31 7.33
C VAL A 39 12.90 -4.21 5.80
N LEU A 40 11.77 -4.09 5.09
CA LEU A 40 11.72 -4.01 3.62
C LEU A 40 11.72 -2.57 3.10
N CYS A 41 10.85 -1.71 3.65
CA CYS A 41 10.66 -0.35 3.15
C CYS A 41 11.10 0.76 4.11
N ARG A 42 11.48 0.42 5.35
CA ARG A 42 11.90 1.36 6.42
C ARG A 42 10.82 2.34 6.87
N GLU A 43 9.56 2.15 6.48
CA GLU A 43 8.44 2.89 7.03
C GLU A 43 8.10 2.41 8.45
N PRO A 44 7.56 3.27 9.31
CA PRO A 44 7.12 2.88 10.65
C PRO A 44 5.98 1.85 10.57
N THR A 45 6.06 0.83 11.42
CA THR A 45 5.00 -0.16 11.59
C THR A 45 3.89 0.37 12.51
N GLU A 46 2.79 -0.36 12.66
CA GLU A 46 1.75 -0.07 13.66
C GLU A 46 2.14 -0.52 15.08
N TYR A 47 3.26 -1.26 15.21
CA TYR A 47 3.70 -1.86 16.46
C TYR A 47 4.87 -1.07 17.08
N PRO A 48 4.88 -0.88 18.41
CA PRO A 48 6.03 -0.30 19.09
C PRO A 48 7.25 -1.23 18.99
N GLU A 49 8.45 -0.66 19.02
CA GLU A 49 9.74 -1.39 19.00
C GLU A 49 9.88 -2.47 20.09
N SER A 50 9.10 -2.33 21.17
CA SER A 50 9.04 -3.30 22.25
C SER A 50 8.30 -4.60 21.88
N THR A 51 7.51 -4.59 20.81
CA THR A 51 6.77 -5.76 20.32
C THR A 51 7.71 -6.68 19.54
N LYS A 52 8.06 -7.81 20.15
CA LYS A 52 8.91 -8.82 19.49
C LYS A 52 8.15 -9.52 18.36
N GLY A 53 8.79 -9.64 17.20
CA GLY A 53 8.32 -10.47 16.07
C GLY A 53 7.55 -9.73 14.97
N ALA A 54 7.14 -8.48 15.18
CA ALA A 54 6.51 -7.67 14.15
C ALA A 54 7.56 -6.80 13.45
N THR A 55 8.03 -7.24 12.27
CA THR A 55 9.10 -6.57 11.50
C THR A 55 8.65 -6.00 10.16
N LEU A 56 7.38 -6.21 9.80
CA LEU A 56 6.79 -5.74 8.54
C LEU A 56 5.68 -4.73 8.84
N CYS A 57 5.62 -3.67 8.02
CA CYS A 57 4.46 -2.79 8.01
C CYS A 57 3.22 -3.52 7.47
N PRO A 58 1.99 -3.03 7.74
CA PRO A 58 0.76 -3.70 7.33
C PRO A 58 0.70 -4.01 5.82
N VAL A 59 1.23 -3.12 4.98
CA VAL A 59 1.29 -3.30 3.52
C VAL A 59 2.20 -4.47 3.15
N CYS A 60 3.44 -4.46 3.64
CA CYS A 60 4.40 -5.54 3.36
C CYS A 60 3.91 -6.89 3.89
N ALA A 61 3.27 -6.92 5.06
CA ALA A 61 2.71 -8.15 5.63
C ALA A 61 1.63 -8.77 4.72
N TRP A 62 0.72 -7.96 4.18
CA TRP A 62 -0.28 -8.43 3.23
C TRP A 62 0.34 -8.91 1.91
N GLN A 63 1.36 -8.21 1.40
CA GLN A 63 2.04 -8.61 0.17
C GLN A 63 2.74 -9.96 0.30
N GLU A 64 3.44 -10.21 1.42
CA GLU A 64 4.07 -11.51 1.67
C GLU A 64 3.02 -12.64 1.82
N ALA A 65 1.88 -12.36 2.46
CA ALA A 65 0.77 -13.29 2.54
C ALA A 65 0.19 -13.64 1.15
N GLY A 66 0.01 -12.65 0.27
CA GLY A 66 -0.46 -12.87 -1.11
C GLY A 66 0.53 -13.68 -1.95
N ARG A 67 1.83 -13.40 -1.81
CA ARG A 67 2.89 -14.15 -2.52
C ARG A 67 2.90 -15.62 -2.10
N THR A 68 2.85 -15.89 -0.79
CA THR A 68 2.84 -17.26 -0.25
C THR A 68 1.56 -18.01 -0.60
N ALA A 69 0.41 -17.33 -0.64
CA ALA A 69 -0.85 -17.94 -1.05
C ALA A 69 -0.85 -18.42 -2.51
N CYS A 70 -0.08 -17.79 -3.39
CA CYS A 70 -0.05 -18.06 -4.83
C CYS A 70 1.21 -18.78 -5.32
N SER A 71 2.13 -19.17 -4.44
CA SER A 71 3.39 -19.83 -4.78
C SER A 71 3.36 -21.36 -4.59
N GLY A 72 2.16 -21.96 -4.60
CA GLY A 72 1.92 -23.40 -4.45
C GLY A 72 2.17 -24.20 -5.73
#